data_AF-A0A9D2BNQ9-F1
#
_entry.id   AF-A0A9D2BNQ9-F1
#
_cell.length_a   1.000
_cell.length_b   1.000
_cell.length_c   1.000
_cell.angle_alpha   90.00
_cell.angle_beta   90.00
_cell.angle_gamma   90.00
#
_symmetry.space_group_name_H-M   'P 1'
#
loop_
_entity.id
_entity.type
_entity.pdbx_description
1 polymer ?
#
loop_
_entity_poly.entity_id
_entity_poly.type
_entity_poly.pdbx_seq_one_letter_code
_entity_poly.pdbx_strand_id
1 'polypeptide(L)'
;MAFHVIHCPVCGKVMGANELAFDFGELINIALEKMKNRHFGSSEEWFDLTKLRLCLYLTLENLVKDYGFKQSSDNSYRGKFVFTTDNLGKQLVKIANTDKASIDIIASTTDCIEYENLTHFMARSRDEDIDELAERIQEIAFRVKNNRGVTIVNFDVVVKMQEDDQGNIFANKLEVTFEDKKTKNISKFVCKGKEGYPCGKELYGHAGRYKEIIIGLAGTARVGKTAYLAALLASIMREGDGIEKLGYDQNVLINIAYSGDGWKTFKNDLLEPYVYGKKIAKTPVLRDTSSDNKEAVPLFSLTFRVNNQRNYIFTFIDMPGEVYDDAIDNESGADYVTAQREIIKSADMIWLCIAPSQIAKQHIVATADQVNINIMEAFANIEKTMQAIQMTKKIPTAVLITRSDEATEDYGIFNPGFNPFASSDNPMRYLNQKNKNSPWINEQGALFYSNMKWFVEKSFQYLNLTPAIPATIENIFGDFIPLAVASYGFSVDNPLADKTRSSNLPIPSMIEGPFLWTLAALGIIPVYKEELVTRQRKKMFGLMSETYQQLENVLVSSQDIKKIFYYPSQVGR
;
A
#
# COMPACT_ATOMS: atom_id res chain seq x y z
N MET A 1 -4.91 16.87 20.09
CA MET A 1 -4.50 16.88 18.67
C MET A 1 -4.44 15.43 18.22
N ALA A 2 -5.00 15.11 17.05
CA ALA A 2 -4.98 13.74 16.52
C ALA A 2 -4.06 13.73 15.30
N PHE A 3 -2.94 13.01 15.39
CA PHE A 3 -2.02 12.82 14.27
C PHE A 3 -2.62 11.85 13.23
N HIS A 4 -2.12 11.91 12.00
CA HIS A 4 -2.40 10.86 11.03
C HIS A 4 -1.97 9.50 11.53
N VAL A 5 -2.81 8.51 11.23
CA VAL A 5 -2.57 7.10 11.52
C VAL A 5 -1.63 6.52 10.48
N ILE A 6 -0.65 5.75 10.94
CA ILE A 6 0.39 5.10 10.13
C ILE A 6 0.36 3.61 10.45
N HIS A 7 0.38 2.78 9.40
CA HIS A 7 0.37 1.33 9.55
C HIS A 7 1.72 0.74 9.18
N CYS A 8 2.28 -0.09 10.06
CA CYS A 8 3.47 -0.84 9.70
C CYS A 8 3.10 -1.97 8.71
N PRO A 9 3.73 -2.03 7.52
CA PRO A 9 3.41 -3.03 6.51
C PRO A 9 3.73 -4.47 6.93
N VAL A 10 4.58 -4.63 7.94
CA VAL A 10 5.10 -5.93 8.39
C VAL A 10 4.40 -6.41 9.66
N CYS A 11 4.50 -5.68 10.77
CA CYS A 11 3.97 -6.13 12.07
C CYS A 11 2.57 -5.61 12.40
N GLY A 12 1.92 -4.93 11.46
CA GLY A 12 0.53 -4.44 11.61
C GLY A 12 0.34 -3.35 12.66
N LYS A 13 1.43 -2.90 13.32
CA LYS A 13 1.36 -1.86 14.34
C LYS A 13 0.78 -0.57 13.75
N VAL A 14 -0.28 -0.09 14.40
CA VAL A 14 -0.91 1.21 14.15
C VAL A 14 -0.26 2.23 15.07
N MET A 15 0.22 3.34 14.53
CA MET A 15 0.91 4.39 15.30
C MET A 15 0.63 5.80 14.76
N GLY A 16 0.78 6.81 15.61
CA GLY A 16 0.73 8.21 15.18
C GLY A 16 2.06 8.72 14.60
N ALA A 17 2.04 9.85 13.89
CA ALA A 17 3.26 10.48 13.37
C ALA A 17 4.28 10.87 14.46
N ASN A 18 3.82 11.13 15.69
CA ASN A 18 4.66 11.39 16.85
C ASN A 18 5.41 10.15 17.38
N GLU A 19 4.99 8.95 16.97
CA GLU A 19 5.61 7.68 17.34
C GLU A 19 6.59 7.16 16.28
N LEU A 20 6.79 7.91 15.18
CA LEU A 20 7.80 7.59 14.19
C LEU A 20 9.19 7.57 14.83
N ALA A 21 9.93 6.50 14.57
CA ALA A 21 11.25 6.28 15.10
C ALA A 21 12.32 6.38 14.00
N PHE A 22 13.55 6.68 14.43
CA PHE A 22 14.74 6.61 13.59
C PHE A 22 15.63 5.45 14.05
N ASP A 23 16.37 4.86 13.11
CA ASP A 23 17.33 3.80 13.41
C ASP A 23 18.65 4.37 13.94
N PHE A 24 18.75 4.51 15.26
CA PHE A 24 19.98 4.90 15.92
C PHE A 24 21.01 3.76 15.95
N GLY A 25 20.60 2.51 15.75
CA GLY A 25 21.50 1.39 15.57
C GLY A 25 22.34 1.54 14.30
N GLU A 26 21.72 1.94 13.19
CA GLU A 26 22.43 2.27 11.95
C GLU A 26 23.41 3.45 12.16
N LEU A 27 22.99 4.49 12.90
CA LEU A 27 23.85 5.64 13.20
C LEU A 27 25.07 5.27 14.06
N ILE A 28 24.90 4.39 15.05
CA ILE A 28 26.01 3.85 15.85
C ILE A 28 26.97 3.06 14.95
N ASN A 29 26.45 2.21 14.06
CA ASN A 29 27.26 1.45 13.12
C ASN A 29 28.09 2.38 12.20
N ILE A 30 27.47 3.44 11.67
CA ILE A 30 28.17 4.44 10.86
C ILE A 30 29.27 5.15 11.67
N ALA A 31 29.00 5.51 12.93
CA ALA A 31 29.96 6.16 13.79
C ALA A 31 31.17 5.25 14.08
N LEU A 32 30.94 3.98 14.42
CA LEU A 32 31.98 2.98 14.66
C LEU A 32 32.85 2.71 13.43
N GLU A 33 32.24 2.54 12.25
CA GLU A 33 32.99 2.37 10.99
C GLU A 33 33.87 3.58 10.68
N LYS A 34 33.40 4.80 10.96
CA LYS A 34 34.22 6.01 10.83
C LYS A 34 35.39 6.03 11.80
N MET A 35 35.20 5.58 13.05
CA MET A 35 36.29 5.50 14.04
C MET A 35 37.34 4.46 13.65
N LYS A 36 36.91 3.29 13.17
CA LYS A 36 37.76 2.20 12.68
C LYS A 36 38.69 2.63 11.56
N ASN A 37 38.22 3.48 10.65
CA ASN A 37 39.02 4.03 9.57
C ASN A 37 40.03 5.11 10.01
N ARG A 38 40.04 5.53 11.28
CA ARG A 38 40.84 6.65 11.79
C ARG A 38 41.86 6.29 12.86
N HIS A 39 41.56 5.31 13.69
CA HIS A 39 42.39 4.94 14.84
C HIS A 39 42.87 3.50 14.69
N PHE A 40 44.20 3.31 14.76
CA PHE A 40 44.80 2.04 15.14
C PHE A 40 44.92 2.04 16.68
N GLY A 41 44.11 1.22 17.37
CA GLY A 41 44.18 1.00 18.83
C GLY A 41 43.15 1.71 19.72
N SER A 42 42.78 1.01 20.80
CA SER A 42 41.87 1.34 21.93
C SER A 42 40.36 1.43 21.67
N SER A 43 39.89 1.80 20.47
CA SER A 43 38.45 1.76 20.11
C SER A 43 38.02 0.46 19.40
N GLU A 44 38.94 -0.50 19.21
CA GLU A 44 38.67 -1.78 18.53
C GLU A 44 37.68 -2.66 19.29
N GLU A 45 37.58 -2.48 20.62
CA GLU A 45 36.79 -3.32 21.51
C GLU A 45 35.30 -3.41 21.14
N TRP A 46 34.76 -2.40 20.46
CA TRP A 46 33.33 -2.32 20.11
C TRP A 46 33.06 -2.42 18.61
N PHE A 47 34.07 -2.66 17.77
CA PHE A 47 33.88 -2.76 16.32
C PHE A 47 33.07 -3.99 15.91
N ASP A 48 33.00 -5.03 16.73
CA ASP A 48 32.14 -6.18 16.47
C ASP A 48 30.65 -5.81 16.43
N LEU A 49 30.25 -4.69 17.06
CA LEU A 49 28.88 -4.17 16.96
C LEU A 49 28.51 -3.80 15.52
N THR A 50 29.50 -3.45 14.67
CA THR A 50 29.24 -3.17 13.25
C THR A 50 28.90 -4.43 12.45
N LYS A 51 28.96 -5.62 13.06
CA LYS A 51 28.44 -6.86 12.48
C LYS A 51 27.02 -7.19 12.95
N LEU A 52 26.44 -6.39 13.84
CA LEU A 52 25.13 -6.65 14.43
C LEU A 52 24.09 -5.63 14.00
N ARG A 53 22.83 -6.03 14.08
CA ARG A 53 21.66 -5.16 14.02
C ARG A 53 21.22 -4.79 15.45
N LEU A 54 21.63 -3.62 15.92
CA LEU A 54 21.39 -3.18 17.30
C LEU A 54 19.91 -2.94 17.66
N CYS A 55 19.03 -2.84 16.65
CA CYS A 55 17.58 -2.64 16.82
C CYS A 55 17.20 -1.44 17.72
N LEU A 56 18.03 -0.40 17.77
CA LEU A 56 17.82 0.78 18.59
C LEU A 56 16.97 1.82 17.84
N TYR A 57 15.65 1.67 17.94
CA TYR A 57 14.69 2.56 17.30
C TYR A 57 14.15 3.59 18.29
N LEU A 58 14.51 4.87 18.10
CA LEU A 58 14.19 5.95 19.03
C LEU A 58 13.23 6.98 18.41
N THR A 59 12.19 7.33 19.17
CA THR A 59 11.28 8.44 18.85
C THR A 59 11.81 9.75 19.43
N LEU A 60 11.21 10.88 19.06
CA LEU A 60 11.52 12.18 19.69
C LEU A 60 11.33 12.12 21.21
N GLU A 61 10.29 11.46 21.69
CA GLU A 61 10.03 11.29 23.11
C GLU A 61 11.19 10.58 23.81
N ASN A 62 11.74 9.52 23.20
CA ASN A 62 12.92 8.84 23.74
C ASN A 62 14.13 9.78 23.79
N LEU A 63 14.36 10.58 22.76
CA LEU A 63 15.48 11.52 22.74
C LEU A 63 15.37 12.59 23.83
N VAL A 64 14.15 13.09 24.10
CA VAL A 64 13.93 14.08 25.16
C VAL A 64 14.06 13.46 26.55
N LYS A 65 13.38 12.33 26.80
CA LYS A 65 13.32 11.71 28.12
C LYS A 65 14.61 11.00 28.52
N ASP A 66 15.17 10.22 27.59
CA ASP A 66 16.26 9.29 27.89
C ASP A 66 17.65 9.89 27.56
N TYR A 67 17.70 10.86 26.64
CA TYR A 67 18.95 11.48 26.17
C TYR A 67 19.01 13.00 26.37
N GLY A 68 18.01 13.61 27.01
CA GLY A 68 18.05 15.02 27.43
C GLY A 68 18.03 16.04 26.30
N PHE A 69 17.49 15.69 25.13
CA PHE A 69 17.37 16.62 24.01
C PHE A 69 16.46 17.79 24.37
N LYS A 70 16.87 19.01 23.97
CA LYS A 70 16.15 20.24 24.28
C LYS A 70 15.64 20.92 23.02
N GLN A 71 14.45 21.49 23.12
CA GLN A 71 13.90 22.32 22.06
C GLN A 71 14.72 23.62 21.94
N SER A 72 15.02 23.99 20.70
CA SER A 72 15.72 25.22 20.31
C SER A 72 14.72 26.28 19.85
N SER A 73 15.19 27.51 19.67
CA SER A 73 14.35 28.65 19.23
C SER A 73 13.74 28.48 17.83
N ASP A 74 14.32 27.64 16.98
CA ASP A 74 13.83 27.30 15.64
C ASP A 74 12.83 26.11 15.64
N ASN A 75 12.28 25.76 16.81
CA ASN A 75 11.44 24.58 17.04
C ASN A 75 12.11 23.22 16.75
N SER A 76 13.41 23.16 16.45
CA SER A 76 14.14 21.90 16.36
C SER A 76 14.52 21.37 17.76
N TYR A 77 14.80 20.07 17.87
CA TYR A 77 15.36 19.51 19.10
C TYR A 77 16.84 19.20 18.89
N ARG A 78 17.67 19.56 19.87
CA ARG A 78 19.13 19.41 19.78
C ARG A 78 19.65 18.70 21.01
N GLY A 79 20.64 17.83 20.79
CA GLY A 79 21.30 17.10 21.86
C GLY A 79 22.54 16.39 21.37
N LYS A 80 23.45 16.12 22.30
CA LYS A 80 24.56 15.20 22.09
C LYS A 80 24.07 13.80 22.44
N PHE A 81 24.00 12.92 21.45
CA PHE A 81 23.70 11.52 21.67
C PHE A 81 24.96 10.83 22.22
N VAL A 82 24.84 10.19 23.38
CA VAL A 82 25.92 9.43 24.02
C VAL A 82 25.40 8.03 24.25
N PHE A 83 26.05 7.04 23.64
CA PHE A 83 25.71 5.63 23.79
C PHE A 83 26.79 4.93 24.60
N THR A 84 26.41 4.40 25.76
CA THR A 84 27.31 3.73 26.70
C THR A 84 27.07 2.23 26.75
N THR A 85 27.96 1.51 27.42
CA THR A 85 27.78 0.09 27.74
C THR A 85 26.49 -0.17 28.54
N ASP A 86 26.08 0.74 29.42
CA ASP A 86 24.80 0.63 30.13
C ASP A 86 23.60 0.73 29.18
N ASN A 87 23.68 1.57 28.14
CA ASN A 87 22.64 1.64 27.11
C ASN A 87 22.59 0.34 26.29
N LEU A 88 23.75 -0.20 25.90
CA LEU A 88 23.85 -1.46 25.17
C LEU A 88 23.30 -2.63 25.99
N GLY A 89 23.65 -2.72 27.28
CA GLY A 89 23.14 -3.76 28.17
C GLY A 89 21.62 -3.73 28.31
N LYS A 90 21.04 -2.53 28.48
CA LYS A 90 19.56 -2.36 28.49
C LYS A 90 18.93 -2.80 27.18
N GLN A 91 19.57 -2.51 26.04
CA GLN A 91 19.06 -2.89 24.73
C GLN A 91 19.11 -4.41 24.52
N LEU A 92 20.19 -5.09 24.91
CA LEU A 92 20.31 -6.55 24.83
C LEU A 92 19.22 -7.23 25.68
N VAL A 93 19.05 -6.81 26.93
CA VAL A 93 18.00 -7.34 27.83
C VAL A 93 16.61 -7.11 27.25
N LYS A 94 16.37 -5.94 26.66
CA LYS A 94 15.08 -5.60 26.04
C LYS A 94 14.77 -6.49 24.82
N ILE A 95 15.76 -6.82 23.99
CA ILE A 95 15.56 -7.69 22.82
C ILE A 95 15.38 -9.15 23.25
N ALA A 96 16.11 -9.61 24.28
CA ALA A 96 15.93 -10.96 24.83
C ALA A 96 14.48 -11.21 25.27
N ASN A 97 13.81 -10.18 25.83
CA ASN A 97 12.39 -10.16 26.13
C ASN A 97 11.91 -11.35 26.98
N THR A 98 12.60 -11.63 28.08
CA THR A 98 12.22 -12.64 29.06
C THR A 98 12.38 -12.08 30.47
N ASP A 99 11.49 -12.45 31.39
CA ASP A 99 11.48 -11.97 32.78
C ASP A 99 12.79 -12.29 33.53
N LYS A 100 13.53 -13.29 33.05
CA LYS A 100 14.83 -13.68 33.60
C LYS A 100 16.00 -12.97 32.93
N ALA A 101 15.80 -12.23 31.84
CA ALA A 101 16.92 -11.60 31.13
C ALA A 101 17.58 -10.54 32.01
N SER A 102 18.88 -10.70 32.21
CA SER A 102 19.75 -9.66 32.74
C SER A 102 21.07 -9.73 32.00
N ILE A 103 21.84 -8.63 32.01
CA ILE A 103 23.16 -8.63 31.38
C ILE A 103 24.09 -9.67 31.99
N ASP A 104 23.93 -9.97 33.28
CA ASP A 104 24.70 -10.98 33.98
C ASP A 104 24.41 -12.39 33.49
N ILE A 105 23.14 -12.66 33.15
CA ILE A 105 22.70 -13.98 32.65
C ILE A 105 23.06 -14.13 31.17
N ILE A 106 22.86 -13.09 30.34
CA ILE A 106 23.27 -13.13 28.93
C ILE A 106 24.78 -13.35 28.81
N ALA A 107 25.58 -12.78 29.71
CA ALA A 107 27.03 -12.99 29.73
C ALA A 107 27.46 -14.40 30.18
N SER A 108 26.62 -15.11 30.96
CA SER A 108 27.00 -16.38 31.61
C SER A 108 26.53 -17.65 30.89
N THR A 109 25.59 -17.54 29.95
CA THR A 109 24.84 -18.69 29.42
C THR A 109 25.04 -18.80 27.91
N THR A 110 25.21 -20.02 27.41
CA THR A 110 25.43 -20.32 25.98
C THR A 110 24.27 -21.12 25.38
N ASP A 111 23.14 -21.24 26.10
CA ASP A 111 21.99 -22.02 25.63
C ASP A 111 21.19 -21.21 24.59
N CYS A 112 21.30 -21.57 23.32
CA CYS A 112 20.69 -20.85 22.18
C CYS A 112 19.16 -20.74 22.31
N ILE A 113 18.51 -21.65 23.04
CA ILE A 113 17.04 -21.70 23.20
C ILE A 113 16.51 -20.53 24.05
N GLU A 114 17.25 -20.05 25.06
CA GLU A 114 16.77 -18.95 25.93
C GLU A 114 16.87 -17.56 25.27
N TYR A 115 17.65 -17.43 24.19
CA TYR A 115 17.94 -16.15 23.53
C TYR A 115 17.72 -16.16 22.01
N GLU A 116 16.87 -17.06 21.51
CA GLU A 116 16.51 -17.15 20.10
C GLU A 116 16.03 -15.79 19.53
N ASN A 117 15.28 -15.00 20.32
CA ASN A 117 14.90 -13.63 19.94
C ASN A 117 16.12 -12.72 19.74
N LEU A 118 17.14 -12.85 20.58
CA LEU A 118 18.33 -12.00 20.56
C LEU A 118 19.15 -12.24 19.29
N THR A 119 19.45 -13.51 18.99
CA THR A 119 20.17 -13.90 17.77
C THR A 119 19.33 -13.58 16.54
N HIS A 120 18.04 -13.92 16.54
CA HIS A 120 17.12 -13.63 15.43
C HIS A 120 17.09 -12.13 15.07
N PHE A 121 16.87 -11.24 16.05
CA PHE A 121 16.75 -9.81 15.77
C PHE A 121 18.08 -9.10 15.53
N MET A 122 19.18 -9.60 16.09
CA MET A 122 20.50 -8.97 15.95
C MET A 122 21.27 -9.45 14.72
N ALA A 123 20.83 -10.51 14.04
CA ALA A 123 21.39 -10.96 12.77
C ALA A 123 21.30 -9.85 11.70
N ARG A 124 22.35 -9.71 10.89
CA ARG A 124 22.37 -8.79 9.74
C ARG A 124 21.94 -9.44 8.44
N SER A 125 22.13 -10.75 8.34
CA SER A 125 21.77 -11.54 7.17
C SER A 125 21.38 -12.95 7.56
N ARG A 126 20.64 -13.62 6.67
CA ARG A 126 20.13 -14.99 6.90
C ARG A 126 21.21 -16.07 6.88
N ASP A 127 22.32 -15.80 6.20
CA ASP A 127 23.42 -16.75 6.06
C ASP A 127 24.40 -16.66 7.24
N GLU A 128 24.09 -15.85 8.26
CA GLU A 128 24.89 -15.82 9.48
C GLU A 128 24.64 -17.09 10.29
N ASP A 129 25.73 -17.74 10.70
CA ASP A 129 25.69 -18.86 11.62
C ASP A 129 25.15 -18.41 12.98
N ILE A 130 24.02 -18.99 13.39
CA ILE A 130 23.30 -18.61 14.62
C ILE A 130 24.17 -18.89 15.85
N ASP A 131 24.96 -19.96 15.85
CA ASP A 131 25.81 -20.33 16.97
C ASP A 131 26.99 -19.33 17.08
N GLU A 132 27.63 -18.98 15.95
CA GLU A 132 28.67 -17.94 15.92
C GLU A 132 28.11 -16.57 16.37
N LEU A 133 26.88 -16.25 15.96
CA LEU A 133 26.19 -15.03 16.36
C LEU A 133 25.88 -15.03 17.87
N ALA A 134 25.43 -16.16 18.43
CA ALA A 134 25.17 -16.31 19.85
C ALA A 134 26.44 -16.10 20.68
N GLU A 135 27.55 -16.75 20.30
CA GLU A 135 28.86 -16.59 20.95
C GLU A 135 29.31 -15.12 20.92
N ARG A 136 29.18 -14.46 19.77
CA ARG A 136 29.53 -13.03 19.64
C ARG A 136 28.69 -12.14 20.54
N ILE A 137 27.38 -12.39 20.63
CA ILE A 137 26.52 -11.60 21.51
C ILE A 137 26.88 -11.85 22.98
N GLN A 138 27.20 -13.10 23.35
CA GLN A 138 27.64 -13.44 24.70
C GLN A 138 28.95 -12.72 25.07
N GLU A 139 29.93 -12.70 24.17
CA GLU A 139 31.19 -11.96 24.38
C GLU A 139 30.95 -10.46 24.55
N ILE A 140 30.02 -9.88 23.79
CA ILE A 140 29.64 -8.47 23.94
C ILE A 140 28.96 -8.25 25.29
N ALA A 141 28.07 -9.13 25.72
CA ALA A 141 27.42 -9.04 27.02
C ALA A 141 28.45 -9.12 28.17
N PHE A 142 29.45 -10.01 28.06
CA PHE A 142 30.56 -10.10 28.99
C PHE A 142 31.39 -8.81 29.04
N ARG A 143 31.73 -8.23 27.88
CA ARG A 143 32.42 -6.93 27.78
C ARG A 143 31.60 -5.81 28.41
N VAL A 144 30.29 -5.74 28.15
CA VAL A 144 29.37 -4.75 28.73
C VAL A 144 29.34 -4.86 30.25
N LYS A 145 29.25 -6.08 30.78
CA LYS A 145 29.25 -6.35 32.22
C LYS A 145 30.50 -5.83 32.91
N ASN A 146 31.66 -6.01 32.29
CA ASN A 146 32.96 -5.64 32.88
C ASN A 146 33.32 -4.16 32.71
N ASN A 147 32.73 -3.48 31.72
CA ASN A 147 33.05 -2.10 31.37
C ASN A 147 31.86 -1.14 31.57
N ARG A 148 31.19 -1.18 32.73
CA ARG A 148 29.98 -0.37 32.99
C ARG A 148 30.23 1.14 32.86
N GLY A 149 29.26 1.86 32.29
CA GLY A 149 29.31 3.31 32.07
C GLY A 149 30.28 3.82 31.00
N VAL A 150 31.06 2.95 30.35
CA VAL A 150 32.01 3.35 29.29
C VAL A 150 31.25 3.88 28.07
N THR A 151 31.71 5.00 27.51
CA THR A 151 31.15 5.56 26.26
C THR A 151 31.63 4.76 25.07
N ILE A 152 30.70 4.22 24.29
CA ILE A 152 30.98 3.47 23.05
C ILE A 152 31.06 4.44 21.88
N VAL A 153 30.02 5.26 21.67
CA VAL A 153 30.00 6.31 20.64
C VAL A 153 29.29 7.55 21.14
N ASN A 154 29.63 8.69 20.54
CA ASN A 154 28.88 9.92 20.70
C ASN A 154 28.84 10.73 19.40
N PHE A 155 27.76 11.48 19.18
CA PHE A 155 27.61 12.38 18.04
C PHE A 155 26.53 13.44 18.31
N ASP A 156 26.59 14.56 17.61
CA ASP A 156 25.61 15.64 17.75
C ASP A 156 24.43 15.38 16.81
N VAL A 157 23.21 15.62 17.30
CA VAL A 157 21.98 15.39 16.55
C VAL A 157 21.07 16.60 16.64
N VAL A 158 20.56 17.01 15.48
CA VAL A 158 19.45 17.97 15.36
C VAL A 158 18.25 17.25 14.77
N VAL A 159 17.17 17.17 15.53
CA VAL A 159 15.87 16.67 15.08
C VAL A 159 15.10 17.83 14.48
N LYS A 160 14.85 17.78 13.18
CA LYS A 160 14.04 18.76 12.45
C LYS A 160 12.58 18.33 12.48
N MET A 161 11.73 19.30 12.81
CA MET A 161 10.29 19.12 12.90
C MET A 161 9.64 19.51 11.57
N GLN A 162 8.50 18.89 11.26
CA GLN A 162 7.66 19.23 10.12
C GLN A 162 6.20 19.26 10.55
N GLU A 163 5.41 20.10 9.89
CA GLU A 163 3.96 20.16 9.99
C GLU A 163 3.30 19.20 8.98
N ASP A 164 2.30 18.45 9.44
CA ASP A 164 1.40 17.67 8.57
C ASP A 164 0.33 18.56 7.92
N ASP A 165 -0.52 17.99 7.06
CA ASP A 165 -1.60 18.74 6.39
C ASP A 165 -2.77 19.15 7.31
N GLN A 166 -2.72 18.80 8.60
CA GLN A 166 -3.68 19.21 9.64
C GLN A 166 -3.09 20.23 10.63
N GLY A 167 -1.82 20.60 10.48
CA GLY A 167 -1.14 21.54 11.35
C GLY A 167 -0.43 20.91 12.56
N ASN A 168 -0.37 19.58 12.65
CA ASN A 168 0.33 18.91 13.73
C ASN A 168 1.84 18.83 13.42
N ILE A 169 2.66 19.07 14.44
CA ILE A 169 4.12 19.09 14.30
C ILE A 169 4.71 17.76 14.79
N PHE A 170 5.54 17.13 13.98
CA PHE A 170 6.22 15.86 14.30
C PHE A 170 7.67 15.83 13.81
N ALA A 171 8.46 14.89 14.34
CA ALA A 171 9.86 14.72 13.97
C ALA A 171 9.97 14.07 12.60
N ASN A 172 10.62 14.73 11.66
CA ASN A 172 10.64 14.31 10.25
C ASN A 172 12.03 13.99 9.71
N LYS A 173 13.08 14.58 10.30
CA LYS A 173 14.43 14.42 9.78
C LYS A 173 15.45 14.54 10.90
N LEU A 174 16.53 13.77 10.81
CA LEU A 174 17.73 13.96 11.62
C LEU A 174 18.83 14.57 10.78
N GLU A 175 19.53 15.53 11.36
CA GLU A 175 20.83 16.00 10.92
C GLU A 175 21.85 15.57 11.97
N VAL A 176 22.76 14.67 11.58
CA VAL A 176 23.69 14.01 12.49
C VAL A 176 25.11 14.40 12.13
N THR A 177 25.82 15.03 13.06
CA THR A 177 27.23 15.40 12.92
C THR A 177 28.09 14.47 13.75
N PHE A 178 28.92 13.67 13.07
CA PHE A 178 29.82 12.73 13.71
C PHE A 178 31.12 13.43 14.14
N GLU A 179 31.99 12.73 14.87
CA GLU A 179 33.30 13.26 15.31
C GLU A 179 34.21 13.69 14.15
N ASP A 180 33.95 13.20 12.93
CA ASP A 180 34.61 13.66 11.71
C ASP A 180 34.17 15.03 11.20
N LYS A 181 33.24 15.68 11.90
CA LYS A 181 32.55 16.91 11.50
C LYS A 181 31.78 16.77 10.19
N LYS A 182 31.63 15.56 9.64
CA LYS A 182 30.76 15.33 8.48
C LYS A 182 29.34 15.14 8.99
N THR A 183 28.41 15.77 8.29
CA THR A 183 26.98 15.70 8.59
C THR A 183 26.29 14.71 7.65
N LYS A 184 25.43 13.85 8.21
CA LYS A 184 24.52 12.97 7.45
C LYS A 184 23.09 13.39 7.73
N ASN A 185 22.28 13.44 6.68
CA ASN A 185 20.85 13.72 6.75
C ASN A 185 20.08 12.41 6.66
N ILE A 186 19.19 12.16 7.62
CA ILE A 186 18.34 10.97 7.66
C ILE A 186 16.88 11.40 7.60
N SER A 187 16.15 10.91 6.60
CA SER A 187 14.72 11.12 6.41
C SER A 187 13.93 9.80 6.29
N LYS A 188 14.56 8.70 6.71
CA LYS A 188 13.95 7.37 6.73
C LYS A 188 13.39 7.10 8.13
N PHE A 189 12.11 6.76 8.19
CA PHE A 189 11.45 6.36 9.43
C PHE A 189 11.35 4.85 9.49
N VAL A 190 11.38 4.31 10.70
CA VAL A 190 11.22 2.87 10.94
C VAL A 190 10.14 2.60 11.98
N CYS A 191 9.47 1.46 11.85
CA CYS A 191 8.57 0.97 12.88
C CYS A 191 9.38 0.47 14.09
N LYS A 192 9.13 1.03 15.27
CA LYS A 192 9.77 0.58 16.52
C LYS A 192 9.42 -0.87 16.89
N GLY A 193 8.29 -1.39 16.40
CA GLY A 193 7.76 -2.70 16.77
C GLY A 193 6.97 -2.67 18.08
N LYS A 194 6.73 -3.87 18.62
CA LYS A 194 6.12 -4.09 19.93
C LYS A 194 7.23 -4.23 20.97
N GLU A 195 6.89 -4.12 22.25
CA GLU A 195 7.86 -4.36 23.31
C GLU A 195 8.42 -5.78 23.19
N GLY A 196 9.75 -5.92 23.26
CA GLY A 196 10.43 -7.19 23.05
C GLY A 196 10.55 -7.70 21.61
N TYR A 197 9.79 -7.13 20.68
CA TYR A 197 9.75 -7.55 19.28
C TYR A 197 10.02 -6.35 18.36
N PRO A 198 11.30 -5.95 18.23
CA PRO A 198 11.70 -4.84 17.37
C PRO A 198 11.35 -5.14 15.91
N CYS A 199 10.71 -4.19 15.21
CA CYS A 199 10.33 -4.39 13.81
C CYS A 199 11.37 -3.81 12.85
N GLY A 200 11.73 -2.54 13.01
CA GLY A 200 12.71 -1.84 12.19
C GLY A 200 12.34 -1.68 10.72
N LYS A 201 11.10 -2.00 10.33
CA LYS A 201 10.66 -1.87 8.93
C LYS A 201 10.65 -0.40 8.54
N GLU A 202 11.36 -0.06 7.47
CA GLU A 202 11.31 1.27 6.86
C GLU A 202 9.88 1.57 6.41
N LEU A 203 9.38 2.74 6.81
CA LEU A 203 8.06 3.25 6.48
C LEU A 203 8.16 4.18 5.26
N TYR A 204 7.04 4.36 4.58
CA TYR A 204 6.98 5.23 3.40
C TYR A 204 7.39 6.67 3.75
N GLY A 205 8.12 7.36 2.85
CA GLY A 205 8.77 8.65 3.17
C GLY A 205 7.82 9.80 3.47
N HIS A 206 6.56 9.72 3.06
CA HIS A 206 5.52 10.69 3.43
C HIS A 206 4.64 10.23 4.61
N ALA A 207 4.92 9.07 5.22
CA ALA A 207 4.14 8.56 6.35
C ALA A 207 3.99 9.63 7.45
N GLY A 208 2.77 9.77 7.96
CA GLY A 208 2.43 10.77 8.97
C GLY A 208 2.16 12.18 8.45
N ARG A 209 2.49 12.50 7.19
CA ARG A 209 2.19 13.83 6.60
C ARG A 209 0.76 13.94 6.10
N TYR A 210 0.22 12.84 5.61
CA TYR A 210 -1.09 12.77 4.94
C TYR A 210 -1.84 11.53 5.41
N LYS A 211 -3.15 11.54 5.19
CA LYS A 211 -3.99 10.37 5.46
C LYS A 211 -3.60 9.20 4.55
N GLU A 212 -3.36 8.04 5.16
CA GLU A 212 -3.15 6.77 4.47
C GLU A 212 -4.48 6.09 4.13
N ILE A 213 -4.54 5.48 2.96
CA ILE A 213 -5.63 4.65 2.46
C ILE A 213 -5.03 3.33 1.98
N ILE A 214 -5.51 2.22 2.54
CA ILE A 214 -4.99 0.88 2.23
C ILE A 214 -5.95 0.15 1.31
N ILE A 215 -5.45 -0.32 0.17
CA ILE A 215 -6.23 -1.06 -0.84
C ILE A 215 -5.63 -2.46 -1.01
N GLY A 216 -6.41 -3.48 -0.67
CA GLY A 216 -6.03 -4.88 -0.88
C GLY A 216 -6.54 -5.42 -2.22
N LEU A 217 -5.69 -6.05 -3.02
CA LEU A 217 -6.08 -6.73 -4.25
C LEU A 217 -6.20 -8.23 -4.00
N ALA A 218 -7.41 -8.75 -4.16
CA ALA A 218 -7.76 -10.17 -3.97
C ALA A 218 -8.05 -10.85 -5.30
N GLY A 219 -7.90 -12.17 -5.36
CA GLY A 219 -8.23 -12.99 -6.54
C GLY A 219 -7.16 -14.03 -6.82
N THR A 220 -7.53 -15.11 -7.51
CA THR A 220 -6.66 -16.28 -7.80
C THR A 220 -5.44 -15.92 -8.65
N ALA A 221 -4.55 -16.88 -8.89
CA ALA A 221 -3.43 -16.63 -9.78
C ALA A 221 -3.92 -16.29 -11.20
N ARG A 222 -3.14 -15.46 -11.90
CA ARG A 222 -3.30 -15.17 -13.34
C ARG A 222 -4.60 -14.47 -13.75
N VAL A 223 -5.36 -13.93 -12.80
CA VAL A 223 -6.51 -13.06 -13.08
C VAL A 223 -6.11 -11.62 -13.45
N GLY A 224 -4.82 -11.28 -13.59
CA GLY A 224 -4.40 -9.96 -14.08
C GLY A 224 -4.32 -8.83 -13.05
N LYS A 225 -4.24 -9.13 -11.73
CA LYS A 225 -4.11 -8.13 -10.66
C LYS A 225 -2.94 -7.16 -10.87
N THR A 226 -1.74 -7.71 -11.04
CA THR A 226 -0.50 -6.95 -11.22
C THR A 226 -0.52 -6.14 -12.52
N ALA A 227 -1.09 -6.68 -13.60
CA ALA A 227 -1.27 -5.98 -14.86
C ALA A 227 -2.26 -4.82 -14.76
N TYR A 228 -3.32 -4.98 -13.96
CA TYR A 228 -4.25 -3.89 -13.66
C TYR A 228 -3.57 -2.76 -12.89
N LEU A 229 -2.75 -3.07 -11.87
CA LEU A 229 -2.00 -2.05 -11.13
C LEU A 229 -1.03 -1.25 -12.02
N ALA A 230 -0.29 -1.94 -12.88
CA ALA A 230 0.61 -1.29 -13.83
C ALA A 230 -0.15 -0.38 -14.81
N ALA A 231 -1.28 -0.85 -15.33
CA ALA A 231 -2.15 -0.06 -16.21
C ALA A 231 -2.74 1.18 -15.51
N LEU A 232 -3.21 1.03 -14.27
CA LEU A 232 -3.76 2.13 -13.48
C LEU A 232 -2.71 3.23 -13.27
N LEU A 233 -1.50 2.83 -12.90
CA LEU A 233 -0.42 3.77 -12.67
C LEU A 233 0.09 4.38 -13.96
N ALA A 234 0.18 3.63 -15.06
CA ALA A 234 0.48 4.21 -16.38
C ALA A 234 -0.55 5.27 -16.80
N SER A 235 -1.83 5.07 -16.49
CA SER A 235 -2.87 6.06 -16.78
C SER A 235 -2.76 7.32 -15.89
N ILE A 236 -2.41 7.15 -14.61
CA ILE A 236 -2.39 8.26 -13.63
C ILE A 236 -1.04 9.00 -13.59
N MET A 237 0.08 8.34 -13.88
CA MET A 237 1.43 8.88 -13.65
C MET A 237 2.03 9.45 -14.92
N ARG A 238 1.94 10.77 -15.11
CA ARG A 238 2.42 11.46 -16.33
C ARG A 238 3.94 11.48 -16.54
N GLU A 239 4.78 11.18 -15.55
CA GLU A 239 6.24 11.42 -15.65
C GLU A 239 7.05 10.19 -16.13
N GLY A 240 7.52 10.21 -17.38
CA GLY A 240 8.54 9.31 -17.94
C GLY A 240 8.44 9.09 -19.46
N ASP A 241 9.57 8.77 -20.12
CA ASP A 241 9.80 8.73 -21.60
C ASP A 241 8.91 7.78 -22.45
N GLY A 242 7.85 7.21 -21.87
CA GLY A 242 6.84 6.42 -22.59
C GLY A 242 5.43 6.45 -21.98
N ILE A 243 5.29 6.97 -20.76
CA ILE A 243 4.00 6.97 -20.04
C ILE A 243 3.08 8.08 -20.55
N GLU A 244 3.66 9.17 -21.06
CA GLU A 244 2.92 10.25 -21.74
C GLU A 244 2.05 9.75 -22.90
N LYS A 245 2.35 8.59 -23.48
CA LYS A 245 1.60 7.99 -24.60
C LYS A 245 0.36 7.19 -24.16
N LEU A 246 0.25 6.81 -22.89
CA LEU A 246 -0.79 5.90 -22.38
C LEU A 246 -1.74 6.56 -21.37
N GLY A 247 -1.38 7.73 -20.82
CA GLY A 247 -2.21 8.49 -19.89
C GLY A 247 -3.03 9.60 -20.57
N TYR A 248 -3.99 10.15 -19.82
CA TYR A 248 -4.79 11.30 -20.25
C TYR A 248 -4.30 12.59 -19.59
N ASP A 249 -4.48 13.74 -20.27
CA ASP A 249 -4.33 15.05 -19.64
C ASP A 249 -5.36 15.18 -18.50
N GLN A 250 -4.92 15.14 -17.24
CA GLN A 250 -5.80 15.31 -16.09
C GLN A 250 -5.21 16.25 -15.02
N ASN A 251 -6.03 17.20 -14.58
CA ASN A 251 -5.72 18.11 -13.45
C ASN A 251 -6.20 17.55 -12.10
N VAL A 252 -6.71 16.31 -12.08
CA VAL A 252 -7.48 15.74 -10.97
C VAL A 252 -6.61 14.91 -10.05
N LEU A 253 -5.73 14.07 -10.60
CA LEU A 253 -4.81 13.22 -9.86
C LEU A 253 -3.37 13.56 -10.23
N ILE A 254 -2.60 14.06 -9.27
CA ILE A 254 -1.18 14.38 -9.47
C ILE A 254 -0.35 13.53 -8.52
N ASN A 255 0.53 12.68 -9.08
CA ASN A 255 1.49 11.96 -8.26
C ASN A 255 2.54 12.92 -7.70
N ILE A 256 2.70 12.92 -6.38
CA ILE A 256 3.77 13.61 -5.68
C ILE A 256 4.85 12.56 -5.45
N ALA A 257 5.63 12.27 -6.49
CA ALA A 257 6.56 11.16 -6.49
C ALA A 257 7.50 11.19 -5.28
N TYR A 258 7.56 10.08 -4.55
CA TYR A 258 8.63 9.78 -3.61
C TYR A 258 9.46 8.63 -4.18
N SER A 259 10.71 8.90 -4.54
CA SER A 259 11.60 7.94 -5.21
C SER A 259 12.28 6.96 -4.23
N GLY A 260 11.49 6.26 -3.42
CA GLY A 260 11.96 5.19 -2.54
C GLY A 260 12.31 3.92 -3.31
N ASP A 261 12.96 2.95 -2.66
CA ASP A 261 13.42 1.73 -3.33
C ASP A 261 12.26 0.85 -3.82
N GLY A 262 11.15 0.77 -3.07
CA GLY A 262 9.94 0.06 -3.51
C GLY A 262 9.31 0.65 -4.78
N TRP A 263 9.38 1.98 -4.96
CA TRP A 263 8.94 2.64 -6.20
C TRP A 263 9.85 2.27 -7.38
N LYS A 264 11.16 2.21 -7.17
CA LYS A 264 12.11 1.81 -8.24
C LYS A 264 11.86 0.38 -8.69
N THR A 265 11.68 -0.55 -7.75
CA THR A 265 11.35 -1.95 -8.06
C THR A 265 10.03 -2.04 -8.84
N PHE A 266 8.96 -1.40 -8.35
CA PHE A 266 7.69 -1.35 -9.06
C PHE A 266 7.84 -0.81 -10.50
N LYS A 267 8.55 0.32 -10.65
CA LYS A 267 8.76 0.95 -11.94
C LYS A 267 9.47 0.00 -12.92
N ASN A 268 10.58 -0.58 -12.51
CA ASN A 268 11.41 -1.42 -13.37
C ASN A 268 10.75 -2.76 -13.70
N ASP A 269 10.11 -3.39 -12.71
CA ASP A 269 9.63 -4.76 -12.85
C ASP A 269 8.20 -4.85 -13.41
N LEU A 270 7.38 -3.80 -13.19
CA LEU A 270 5.96 -3.81 -13.54
C LEU A 270 5.60 -2.72 -14.57
N LEU A 271 5.92 -1.46 -14.27
CA LEU A 271 5.48 -0.33 -15.10
C LEU A 271 6.19 -0.27 -16.46
N GLU A 272 7.51 -0.39 -16.48
CA GLU A 272 8.29 -0.35 -17.73
C GLU A 272 7.89 -1.48 -18.69
N PRO A 273 7.85 -2.77 -18.28
CA PRO A 273 7.38 -3.84 -19.16
C PRO A 273 5.99 -3.58 -19.73
N TYR A 274 5.05 -3.10 -18.90
CA TYR A 274 3.70 -2.78 -19.33
C TYR A 274 3.68 -1.70 -20.42
N VAL A 275 4.36 -0.57 -20.19
CA VAL A 275 4.39 0.56 -21.14
C VAL A 275 4.99 0.15 -22.49
N TYR A 276 5.93 -0.80 -22.49
CA TYR A 276 6.49 -1.37 -23.71
C TYR A 276 5.69 -2.54 -24.31
N GLY A 277 4.49 -2.82 -23.80
CA GLY A 277 3.62 -3.86 -24.34
C GLY A 277 4.10 -5.29 -24.06
N LYS A 278 4.96 -5.47 -23.07
CA LYS A 278 5.49 -6.78 -22.68
C LYS A 278 4.62 -7.38 -21.58
N LYS A 279 4.41 -8.70 -21.65
CA LYS A 279 3.75 -9.45 -20.57
C LYS A 279 4.58 -9.28 -19.28
N ILE A 280 3.96 -8.70 -18.26
CA ILE A 280 4.53 -8.62 -16.92
C ILE A 280 4.76 -10.03 -16.38
N ALA A 281 5.97 -10.27 -15.86
CA ALA A 281 6.32 -11.55 -15.26
C ALA A 281 5.47 -11.81 -14.02
N LYS A 282 5.22 -13.09 -13.73
CA LYS A 282 4.48 -13.49 -12.53
C LYS A 282 5.24 -13.01 -11.28
N THR A 283 4.54 -12.40 -10.34
CA THR A 283 5.07 -12.12 -9.00
C THR A 283 5.56 -13.44 -8.38
N PRO A 284 6.85 -13.59 -8.05
CA PRO A 284 7.35 -14.81 -7.44
C PRO A 284 6.75 -14.98 -6.04
N VAL A 285 6.14 -16.13 -5.77
CA VAL A 285 5.75 -16.51 -4.42
C VAL A 285 6.96 -17.16 -3.76
N LEU A 286 7.62 -16.43 -2.89
CA LEU A 286 8.61 -17.03 -1.98
C LEU A 286 7.80 -17.72 -0.87
N ARG A 287 7.58 -19.02 -0.99
CA ARG A 287 6.90 -19.87 0.02
C ARG A 287 7.81 -20.33 1.15
N ASP A 288 9.00 -19.75 1.26
CA ASP A 288 9.86 -20.01 2.41
C ASP A 288 9.25 -19.28 3.62
N THR A 289 8.67 -20.06 4.53
CA THR A 289 7.94 -19.66 5.74
C THR A 289 8.85 -19.23 6.88
N SER A 290 10.16 -19.18 6.65
CA SER A 290 11.08 -18.49 7.56
C SER A 290 10.60 -17.05 7.81
N SER A 291 10.54 -16.67 9.09
CA SER A 291 9.91 -15.48 9.68
C SER A 291 10.39 -14.12 9.16
N ASP A 292 11.30 -14.12 8.19
CA ASP A 292 12.02 -12.98 7.62
C ASP A 292 11.70 -12.72 6.14
N ASN A 293 10.86 -13.52 5.49
CA ASN A 293 10.41 -13.29 4.11
C ASN A 293 9.13 -12.45 4.01
N LYS A 294 8.94 -11.51 4.96
CA LYS A 294 7.83 -10.56 5.03
C LYS A 294 7.58 -9.77 3.76
N GLU A 295 8.45 -9.82 2.76
CA GLU A 295 8.29 -9.14 1.48
C GLU A 295 7.67 -9.95 0.34
N ALA A 296 7.25 -11.20 0.58
CA ALA A 296 6.67 -12.07 -0.45
C ALA A 296 5.34 -11.56 -1.06
N VAL A 297 4.61 -10.71 -0.33
CA VAL A 297 3.42 -10.01 -0.84
C VAL A 297 3.85 -8.62 -1.32
N PRO A 298 3.76 -8.32 -2.63
CA PRO A 298 4.10 -7.00 -3.15
C PRO A 298 3.25 -5.91 -2.51
N LEU A 299 3.93 -4.87 -2.04
CA LEU A 299 3.32 -3.69 -1.46
C LEU A 299 4.10 -2.47 -1.90
N PHE A 300 3.38 -1.43 -2.32
CA PHE A 300 3.96 -0.13 -2.56
C PHE A 300 2.99 0.98 -2.16
N SER A 301 3.54 2.15 -1.83
CA SER A 301 2.77 3.32 -1.45
C SER A 301 3.09 4.48 -2.37
N LEU A 302 2.07 5.26 -2.72
CA LEU A 302 2.19 6.46 -3.56
C LEU A 302 1.42 7.62 -2.94
N THR A 303 1.92 8.83 -3.14
CA THR A 303 1.22 10.04 -2.69
C THR A 303 0.54 10.69 -3.87
N PHE A 304 -0.78 10.80 -3.83
CA PHE A 304 -1.55 11.51 -4.84
C PHE A 304 -2.15 12.78 -4.26
N ARG A 305 -2.06 13.88 -5.02
CA ARG A 305 -2.90 15.05 -4.83
C ARG A 305 -4.20 14.83 -5.61
N VAL A 306 -5.33 14.95 -4.92
CA VAL A 306 -6.67 14.82 -5.48
C VAL A 306 -7.33 16.20 -5.57
N ASN A 307 -7.92 16.52 -6.72
CA ASN A 307 -8.61 17.77 -7.05
C ASN A 307 -7.77 19.03 -6.81
N ASN A 308 -6.44 18.93 -6.95
CA ASN A 308 -5.48 19.99 -6.62
C ASN A 308 -5.56 20.56 -5.19
N GLN A 309 -6.23 19.86 -4.26
CA GLN A 309 -6.51 20.38 -2.93
C GLN A 309 -5.85 19.59 -1.82
N ARG A 310 -5.99 18.26 -1.82
CA ARG A 310 -5.57 17.40 -0.72
C ARG A 310 -4.67 16.29 -1.18
N ASN A 311 -3.69 15.95 -0.35
CA ASN A 311 -2.77 14.85 -0.61
C ASN A 311 -3.20 13.64 0.22
N TYR A 312 -3.04 12.45 -0.35
CA TYR A 312 -3.34 11.18 0.30
C TYR A 312 -2.23 10.19 -0.03
N ILE A 313 -1.93 9.30 0.91
CA ILE A 313 -1.05 8.16 0.68
C ILE A 313 -1.93 6.97 0.35
N PHE A 314 -1.72 6.36 -0.80
CA PHE A 314 -2.38 5.11 -1.19
C PHE A 314 -1.38 3.98 -1.11
N THR A 315 -1.66 3.00 -0.28
CA THR A 315 -0.86 1.80 -0.10
C THR A 315 -1.59 0.62 -0.76
N PHE A 316 -1.00 0.08 -1.83
CA PHE A 316 -1.56 -1.04 -2.58
C PHE A 316 -0.89 -2.34 -2.13
N ILE A 317 -1.70 -3.37 -1.90
CA ILE A 317 -1.25 -4.69 -1.45
C ILE A 317 -1.72 -5.73 -2.47
N ASP A 318 -0.80 -6.33 -3.22
CA ASP A 318 -1.11 -7.39 -4.19
C ASP A 318 -1.05 -8.75 -3.51
N MET A 319 -2.19 -9.33 -3.12
CA MET A 319 -2.21 -10.63 -2.45
C MET A 319 -1.91 -11.74 -3.46
N PRO A 320 -0.90 -12.60 -3.22
CA PRO A 320 -0.53 -13.66 -4.15
C PRO A 320 -1.73 -14.57 -4.46
N GLY A 321 -1.92 -14.89 -5.74
CA GLY A 321 -3.10 -15.63 -6.18
C GLY A 321 -3.12 -17.09 -5.71
N GLU A 322 -1.91 -17.62 -5.51
CA GLU A 322 -1.60 -18.97 -5.05
C GLU A 322 -2.17 -19.26 -3.66
N VAL A 323 -2.30 -18.22 -2.84
CA VAL A 323 -2.96 -18.28 -1.53
C VAL A 323 -4.39 -18.77 -1.64
N TYR A 324 -5.04 -18.51 -2.78
CA TYR A 324 -6.42 -18.88 -3.04
C TYR A 324 -6.55 -20.15 -3.90
N ASP A 325 -5.47 -20.59 -4.53
CA ASP A 325 -5.47 -21.75 -5.43
C ASP A 325 -5.15 -23.07 -4.70
N ASP A 326 -4.36 -23.04 -3.63
CA ASP A 326 -3.94 -24.26 -2.92
C ASP A 326 -5.00 -24.73 -1.91
N ALA A 327 -5.62 -25.86 -2.25
CA ALA A 327 -6.31 -26.71 -1.29
C ALA A 327 -5.28 -27.59 -0.57
N ILE A 328 -5.29 -27.53 0.77
CA ILE A 328 -4.77 -28.56 1.69
C ILE A 328 -3.23 -28.66 1.75
N ASP A 329 -2.62 -28.03 2.76
CA ASP A 329 -1.57 -28.61 3.62
C ASP A 329 -1.19 -27.60 4.73
N ASN A 330 -1.61 -27.91 5.96
CA ASN A 330 -1.21 -27.40 7.30
C ASN A 330 -0.91 -25.92 7.61
N GLU A 331 -0.71 -25.03 6.64
CA GLU A 331 -0.72 -23.58 6.80
C GLU A 331 -1.91 -23.03 6.02
N SER A 332 -2.85 -22.37 6.70
CA SER A 332 -3.95 -21.74 5.98
C SER A 332 -3.38 -20.61 5.12
N GLY A 333 -3.90 -20.39 3.91
CA GLY A 333 -3.49 -19.23 3.10
C GLY A 333 -3.64 -17.89 3.85
N ALA A 334 -4.45 -17.86 4.90
CA ALA A 334 -4.52 -16.76 5.83
C ALA A 334 -3.28 -16.60 6.72
N ASP A 335 -2.71 -17.69 7.22
CA ASP A 335 -1.47 -17.67 8.00
C ASP A 335 -0.33 -17.13 7.14
N TYR A 336 -0.26 -17.53 5.87
CA TYR A 336 0.69 -16.95 4.92
C TYR A 336 0.49 -15.44 4.72
N VAL A 337 -0.73 -14.97 4.42
CA VAL A 337 -0.97 -13.54 4.20
C VAL A 337 -0.74 -12.72 5.48
N THR A 338 -1.16 -13.22 6.64
CA THR A 338 -0.96 -12.53 7.93
C THR A 338 0.49 -12.54 8.39
N ALA A 339 1.23 -13.64 8.21
CA ALA A 339 2.64 -13.73 8.56
C ALA A 339 3.50 -12.79 7.70
N GLN A 340 3.12 -12.58 6.43
CA GLN A 340 3.88 -11.76 5.51
C GLN A 340 3.46 -10.28 5.50
N ARG A 341 2.15 -9.96 5.67
CA ARG A 341 1.62 -8.58 5.63
C ARG A 341 0.43 -8.36 6.56
N GLU A 342 0.70 -8.08 7.84
CA GLU A 342 -0.37 -7.76 8.80
C GLU A 342 -1.17 -6.48 8.46
N ILE A 343 -0.61 -5.56 7.66
CA ILE A 343 -1.28 -4.30 7.25
C ILE A 343 -2.60 -4.52 6.52
N ILE A 344 -2.82 -5.68 5.88
CA ILE A 344 -4.08 -6.00 5.20
C ILE A 344 -5.28 -5.98 6.17
N LYS A 345 -5.06 -6.24 7.47
CA LYS A 345 -6.09 -6.16 8.51
C LYS A 345 -6.66 -4.74 8.66
N SER A 346 -5.94 -3.74 8.17
CA SER A 346 -6.31 -2.33 8.18
C SER A 346 -6.75 -1.82 6.80
N ALA A 347 -7.08 -2.72 5.87
CA ALA A 347 -7.57 -2.33 4.54
C ALA A 347 -8.79 -1.40 4.65
N ASP A 348 -8.80 -0.34 3.86
CA ASP A 348 -9.97 0.53 3.71
C ASP A 348 -10.90 0.01 2.63
N MET A 349 -10.35 -0.64 1.60
CA MET A 349 -11.06 -1.13 0.41
C MET A 349 -10.46 -2.45 -0.07
N ILE A 350 -11.28 -3.29 -0.69
CA ILE A 350 -10.82 -4.48 -1.42
C ILE A 350 -11.14 -4.34 -2.91
N TRP A 351 -10.18 -4.71 -3.76
CA TRP A 351 -10.37 -4.91 -5.19
C TRP A 351 -10.26 -6.39 -5.51
N LEU A 352 -11.41 -7.04 -5.68
CA LEU A 352 -11.52 -8.45 -6.00
C LEU A 352 -11.46 -8.65 -7.51
N CYS A 353 -10.38 -9.22 -8.02
CA CYS A 353 -10.18 -9.48 -9.43
C CYS A 353 -10.69 -10.86 -9.82
N ILE A 354 -11.51 -10.92 -10.88
CA ILE A 354 -12.10 -12.14 -11.44
C ILE A 354 -11.91 -12.09 -12.96
N ALA A 355 -11.42 -13.19 -13.56
CA ALA A 355 -11.28 -13.27 -15.01
C ALA A 355 -12.59 -13.74 -15.69
N PRO A 356 -12.83 -13.45 -16.99
CA PRO A 356 -14.07 -13.82 -17.67
C PRO A 356 -14.25 -15.36 -17.75
N SER A 357 -13.14 -16.09 -17.89
CA SER A 357 -13.10 -17.56 -17.88
C SER A 357 -13.60 -18.19 -16.57
N GLN A 358 -13.58 -17.45 -15.46
CA GLN A 358 -14.09 -17.87 -14.16
C GLN A 358 -15.60 -17.59 -14.00
N ILE A 359 -16.16 -16.70 -14.82
CA ILE A 359 -17.58 -16.32 -14.80
C ILE A 359 -18.38 -17.17 -15.78
N ALA A 360 -17.88 -17.32 -17.01
CA ALA A 360 -18.55 -18.06 -18.07
C ALA A 360 -17.58 -19.06 -18.73
N LYS A 361 -17.87 -20.36 -18.56
CA LYS A 361 -17.05 -21.49 -19.04
C LYS A 361 -16.86 -21.55 -20.57
N GLN A 362 -17.61 -20.74 -21.33
CA GLN A 362 -17.53 -20.70 -22.80
C GLN A 362 -16.29 -19.93 -23.33
N HIS A 363 -15.58 -19.20 -22.47
CA HIS A 363 -14.39 -18.41 -22.83
C HIS A 363 -13.05 -19.15 -22.62
N ILE A 364 -13.07 -20.48 -22.49
CA ILE A 364 -11.86 -21.30 -22.32
C ILE A 364 -11.20 -21.48 -23.70
N VAL A 365 -10.33 -20.54 -24.08
CA VAL A 365 -9.30 -20.84 -25.09
C VAL A 365 -8.27 -21.72 -24.38
N ALA A 366 -8.09 -22.94 -24.84
CA ALA A 366 -7.11 -23.87 -24.28
C ALA A 366 -5.69 -23.32 -24.49
N THR A 367 -5.19 -22.58 -23.51
CA THR A 367 -3.77 -22.21 -23.41
C THR A 367 -3.14 -22.94 -22.23
N ALA A 368 -1.81 -23.11 -22.27
CA ALA A 368 -1.02 -23.89 -21.31
C ALA A 368 -1.02 -23.31 -19.87
N ASP A 369 -1.61 -22.13 -19.67
CA ASP A 369 -1.69 -21.44 -18.38
C ASP A 369 -3.14 -21.43 -17.84
N GLN A 370 -3.71 -22.62 -17.58
CA GLN A 370 -5.05 -22.73 -17.02
C GLN A 370 -5.13 -22.01 -15.65
N VAL A 371 -5.94 -20.95 -15.58
CA VAL A 371 -6.42 -20.32 -14.34
C VAL A 371 -7.21 -21.38 -13.57
N ASN A 372 -7.22 -21.35 -12.23
CA ASN A 372 -8.21 -22.15 -11.49
C ASN A 372 -9.62 -21.74 -11.95
N ILE A 373 -10.25 -22.61 -12.75
CA ILE A 373 -11.52 -22.35 -13.41
C ILE A 373 -12.67 -22.40 -12.39
N ASN A 374 -12.45 -23.00 -11.20
CA ASN A 374 -13.47 -23.10 -10.18
C ASN A 374 -13.44 -21.89 -9.23
N ILE A 375 -14.09 -20.80 -9.65
CA ILE A 375 -14.24 -19.58 -8.84
C ILE A 375 -14.88 -19.83 -7.47
N MET A 376 -15.71 -20.87 -7.33
CA MET A 376 -16.39 -21.17 -6.06
C MET A 376 -15.42 -21.74 -5.02
N GLU A 377 -14.45 -22.56 -5.42
CA GLU A 377 -13.37 -23.01 -4.54
C GLU A 377 -12.48 -21.84 -4.11
N ALA A 378 -12.16 -20.96 -5.06
CA ALA A 378 -11.44 -19.72 -4.77
C ALA A 378 -12.20 -18.84 -3.77
N PHE A 379 -13.53 -18.72 -3.89
CA PHE A 379 -14.33 -17.98 -2.92
C PHE A 379 -14.30 -18.59 -1.51
N ALA A 380 -14.33 -19.91 -1.38
CA ALA A 380 -14.19 -20.55 -0.08
C ALA A 380 -12.84 -20.23 0.57
N ASN A 381 -11.76 -20.18 -0.22
CA ASN A 381 -10.44 -19.80 0.26
C ASN A 381 -10.34 -18.31 0.58
N ILE A 382 -10.89 -17.44 -0.26
CA ILE A 382 -10.99 -16.00 0.00
C ILE A 382 -11.76 -15.74 1.29
N GLU A 383 -12.91 -16.40 1.49
CA GLU A 383 -13.71 -16.28 2.70
C GLU A 383 -12.90 -16.65 3.95
N LYS A 384 -12.20 -17.79 3.93
CA LYS A 384 -11.31 -18.21 5.03
C LYS A 384 -10.21 -17.17 5.28
N THR A 385 -9.55 -16.68 4.24
CA THR A 385 -8.53 -15.63 4.36
C THR A 385 -9.10 -14.37 5.00
N MET A 386 -10.26 -13.90 4.53
CA MET A 386 -10.93 -12.70 5.06
C MET A 386 -11.37 -12.86 6.53
N GLN A 387 -11.87 -14.04 6.90
CA GLN A 387 -12.23 -14.36 8.29
C GLN A 387 -11.00 -14.36 9.21
N ALA A 388 -9.90 -14.98 8.77
CA ALA A 388 -8.69 -15.14 9.57
C ALA A 388 -7.85 -13.85 9.71
N ILE A 389 -7.91 -12.94 8.72
CA ILE A 389 -7.41 -11.56 8.91
C ILE A 389 -8.31 -10.72 9.83
N GLN A 390 -9.34 -11.33 10.46
CA GLN A 390 -10.27 -10.70 11.39
C GLN A 390 -10.93 -9.44 10.82
N MET A 391 -11.27 -9.47 9.53
CA MET A 391 -12.10 -8.43 8.92
C MET A 391 -13.53 -8.53 9.46
N THR A 392 -13.72 -8.05 10.69
CA THR A 392 -15.01 -7.96 11.40
C THR A 392 -15.93 -6.92 10.78
N LYS A 393 -15.39 -6.04 9.95
CA LYS A 393 -16.11 -4.99 9.23
C LYS A 393 -16.31 -5.42 7.79
N LYS A 394 -17.55 -5.38 7.29
CA LYS A 394 -17.82 -5.45 5.85
C LYS A 394 -17.11 -4.27 5.16
N ILE A 395 -16.04 -4.58 4.43
CA ILE A 395 -15.21 -3.60 3.73
C ILE A 395 -15.81 -3.38 2.33
N PRO A 396 -16.00 -2.13 1.90
CA PRO A 396 -16.37 -1.84 0.52
C PRO A 396 -15.47 -2.54 -0.49
N THR A 397 -16.11 -3.21 -1.45
CA THR A 397 -15.38 -3.99 -2.46
C THR A 397 -15.73 -3.55 -3.88
N ALA A 398 -14.71 -3.33 -4.71
CA ALA A 398 -14.88 -3.33 -6.16
C ALA A 398 -14.56 -4.73 -6.70
N VAL A 399 -15.45 -5.28 -7.51
CA VAL A 399 -15.25 -6.51 -8.26
C VAL A 399 -14.78 -6.15 -9.64
N LEU A 400 -13.51 -6.44 -9.93
CA LEU A 400 -12.85 -6.15 -11.18
C LEU A 400 -12.97 -7.37 -12.09
N ILE A 401 -13.81 -7.29 -13.10
CA ILE A 401 -13.82 -8.27 -14.20
C ILE A 401 -12.64 -7.93 -15.10
N THR A 402 -11.49 -8.48 -14.77
CA THR A 402 -10.24 -8.23 -15.49
C THR A 402 -10.28 -8.91 -16.86
N ARG A 403 -9.35 -8.54 -17.75
CA ARG A 403 -9.27 -9.10 -19.12
C ARG A 403 -10.61 -8.99 -19.85
N SER A 404 -11.34 -7.88 -19.66
CA SER A 404 -12.68 -7.72 -20.22
C SER A 404 -12.73 -7.75 -21.75
N ASP A 405 -11.58 -7.59 -22.41
CA ASP A 405 -11.35 -7.80 -23.83
C ASP A 405 -11.56 -9.26 -24.29
N GLU A 406 -11.58 -10.23 -23.38
CA GLU A 406 -11.86 -11.64 -23.66
C GLU A 406 -13.35 -12.01 -23.52
N ALA A 407 -14.16 -11.10 -22.98
CA ALA A 407 -15.60 -11.26 -22.92
C ALA A 407 -16.23 -11.01 -24.31
N THR A 408 -17.40 -11.61 -24.58
CA THR A 408 -18.09 -11.41 -25.85
C THR A 408 -18.55 -9.97 -26.02
N GLU A 409 -18.44 -9.45 -27.25
CA GLU A 409 -18.78 -8.06 -27.59
C GLU A 409 -20.22 -7.67 -27.20
N ASP A 410 -21.15 -8.64 -27.20
CA ASP A 410 -22.57 -8.45 -26.91
C ASP A 410 -22.87 -7.85 -25.52
N TYR A 411 -21.96 -8.01 -24.56
CA TYR A 411 -22.15 -7.46 -23.21
C TYR A 411 -21.72 -6.00 -23.08
N GLY A 412 -20.94 -5.47 -24.03
CA GLY A 412 -20.49 -4.07 -24.03
C GLY A 412 -19.60 -3.68 -22.85
N ILE A 413 -18.94 -4.65 -22.21
CA ILE A 413 -18.06 -4.43 -21.05
C ILE A 413 -16.59 -4.14 -21.41
N PHE A 414 -16.30 -4.03 -22.72
CA PHE A 414 -15.02 -3.60 -23.26
C PHE A 414 -15.22 -2.34 -24.11
N ASN A 415 -14.54 -1.26 -23.74
CA ASN A 415 -14.60 0.05 -24.40
C ASN A 415 -13.18 0.63 -24.53
N PRO A 416 -12.39 0.16 -25.50
CA PRO A 416 -10.98 0.59 -25.64
C PRO A 416 -10.89 2.09 -25.96
N GLY A 417 -9.89 2.77 -25.40
CA GLY A 417 -9.64 4.20 -25.64
C GLY A 417 -10.64 5.15 -24.97
N PHE A 418 -11.46 4.64 -24.04
CA PHE A 418 -12.35 5.47 -23.23
C PHE A 418 -11.56 6.34 -22.24
N ASN A 419 -11.72 7.66 -22.34
CA ASN A 419 -11.19 8.62 -21.38
C ASN A 419 -12.25 9.01 -20.34
N PRO A 420 -12.07 8.68 -19.05
CA PRO A 420 -13.00 9.05 -17.99
C PRO A 420 -12.91 10.53 -17.58
N PHE A 421 -11.88 11.26 -18.00
CA PHE A 421 -11.65 12.66 -17.65
C PHE A 421 -12.17 13.58 -18.74
N ALA A 422 -12.80 14.68 -18.34
CA ALA A 422 -13.19 15.74 -19.28
C ALA A 422 -11.93 16.41 -19.86
N SER A 423 -11.91 16.58 -21.18
CA SER A 423 -10.89 17.33 -21.91
C SER A 423 -11.52 18.16 -23.04
N SER A 424 -10.73 18.99 -23.72
CA SER A 424 -11.19 19.77 -24.88
C SER A 424 -11.87 18.92 -25.95
N ASP A 425 -11.37 17.70 -26.15
CA ASP A 425 -11.80 16.78 -27.20
C ASP A 425 -12.96 15.88 -26.75
N ASN A 426 -13.13 15.74 -25.43
CA ASN A 426 -14.26 15.02 -24.83
C ASN A 426 -14.88 15.86 -23.69
N PRO A 427 -15.54 16.99 -24.00
CA PRO A 427 -16.12 17.82 -22.96
C PRO A 427 -17.39 17.17 -22.41
N MET A 428 -17.70 17.48 -21.15
CA MET A 428 -19.01 17.16 -20.58
C MET A 428 -20.11 17.91 -21.34
N ARG A 429 -20.79 17.21 -22.25
CA ARG A 429 -21.93 17.75 -22.99
C ARG A 429 -23.16 17.88 -22.08
N TYR A 430 -24.11 18.71 -22.49
CA TYR A 430 -25.42 18.86 -21.84
C TYR A 430 -26.00 17.49 -21.47
N LEU A 431 -26.67 17.41 -20.31
CA LEU A 431 -27.21 16.18 -19.72
C LEU A 431 -27.97 15.29 -20.73
N ASN A 432 -28.70 15.89 -21.66
CA ASN A 432 -29.55 15.19 -22.62
C ASN A 432 -28.79 14.63 -23.85
N GLN A 433 -27.48 14.82 -23.95
CA GLN A 433 -26.64 14.38 -25.08
C GLN A 433 -25.57 13.34 -24.67
N LYS A 434 -25.71 12.75 -23.48
CA LYS A 434 -24.79 11.75 -22.97
C LYS A 434 -24.83 10.45 -23.78
N ASN A 435 -23.70 9.77 -23.83
CA ASN A 435 -23.50 8.47 -24.47
C ASN A 435 -22.45 7.66 -23.69
N LYS A 436 -22.14 6.44 -24.15
CA LYS A 436 -21.17 5.54 -23.51
C LYS A 436 -19.74 6.09 -23.36
N ASN A 437 -19.40 7.16 -24.09
CA ASN A 437 -18.09 7.82 -24.06
C ASN A 437 -18.11 9.16 -23.30
N SER A 438 -19.21 9.49 -22.64
CA SER A 438 -19.28 10.70 -21.81
C SER A 438 -18.31 10.61 -20.64
N PRO A 439 -17.50 11.65 -20.37
CA PRO A 439 -16.55 11.64 -19.26
C PRO A 439 -17.22 11.34 -17.92
N TRP A 440 -16.54 10.65 -17.03
CA TRP A 440 -17.04 10.38 -15.68
C TRP A 440 -16.69 11.52 -14.71
N ILE A 441 -15.56 12.18 -14.93
CA ILE A 441 -15.01 13.22 -14.06
C ILE A 441 -14.95 14.54 -14.82
N ASN A 442 -15.44 15.63 -14.23
CA ASN A 442 -15.22 16.96 -14.78
C ASN A 442 -13.85 17.55 -14.40
N GLU A 443 -13.52 18.70 -14.98
CA GLU A 443 -12.28 19.42 -14.70
C GLU A 443 -12.09 19.80 -13.22
N GLN A 444 -13.18 19.89 -12.45
CA GLN A 444 -13.16 20.18 -11.02
C GLN A 444 -12.98 18.92 -10.16
N GLY A 445 -12.86 17.74 -10.77
CA GLY A 445 -12.66 16.48 -10.07
C GLY A 445 -13.92 15.93 -9.39
N ALA A 446 -15.10 16.25 -9.92
CA ALA A 446 -16.38 15.72 -9.48
C ALA A 446 -16.82 14.54 -10.37
N LEU A 447 -17.26 13.46 -9.73
CA LEU A 447 -17.73 12.24 -10.38
C LEU A 447 -19.21 12.31 -10.70
N PHE A 448 -19.58 12.10 -11.97
CA PHE A 448 -20.95 11.97 -12.42
C PHE A 448 -21.34 10.49 -12.47
N TYR A 449 -21.96 10.01 -11.39
CA TYR A 449 -22.34 8.61 -11.24
C TYR A 449 -23.22 8.11 -12.42
N SER A 450 -24.14 8.93 -12.91
CA SER A 450 -25.00 8.56 -14.06
C SER A 450 -24.21 8.17 -15.31
N ASN A 451 -23.01 8.70 -15.51
CA ASN A 451 -22.17 8.38 -16.68
C ASN A 451 -21.45 7.05 -16.51
N MET A 452 -21.13 6.69 -15.27
CA MET A 452 -20.51 5.41 -14.91
C MET A 452 -21.56 4.28 -14.79
N LYS A 453 -22.81 4.63 -14.49
CA LYS A 453 -23.91 3.69 -14.22
C LYS A 453 -24.12 2.66 -15.34
N TRP A 454 -24.14 3.10 -16.60
CA TRP A 454 -24.30 2.18 -17.74
C TRP A 454 -23.25 1.06 -17.71
N PHE A 455 -22.00 1.42 -17.41
CA PHE A 455 -20.90 0.48 -17.37
C PHE A 455 -20.99 -0.49 -16.18
N VAL A 456 -21.39 0.02 -15.01
CA VAL A 456 -21.62 -0.78 -13.81
C VAL A 456 -22.74 -1.80 -14.04
N GLU A 457 -23.85 -1.38 -14.65
CA GLU A 457 -24.99 -2.25 -14.96
C GLU A 457 -24.60 -3.37 -15.93
N LYS A 458 -23.81 -3.06 -16.96
CA LYS A 458 -23.30 -4.06 -17.90
C LYS A 458 -22.33 -5.04 -17.26
N SER A 459 -21.44 -4.54 -16.40
CA SER A 459 -20.52 -5.38 -15.63
C SER A 459 -21.27 -6.31 -14.68
N PHE A 460 -22.33 -5.82 -14.02
CA PHE A 460 -23.19 -6.66 -13.18
C PHE A 460 -23.93 -7.73 -13.99
N GLN A 461 -24.49 -7.37 -15.15
CA GLN A 461 -25.16 -8.33 -16.05
C GLN A 461 -24.22 -9.47 -16.45
N TYR A 462 -22.96 -9.16 -16.75
CA TYR A 462 -21.95 -10.18 -17.07
C TYR A 462 -21.62 -11.07 -15.86
N LEU A 463 -21.39 -10.48 -14.69
CA LEU A 463 -21.13 -11.23 -13.46
C LEU A 463 -22.30 -12.16 -13.10
N ASN A 464 -23.52 -11.72 -13.36
CA ASN A 464 -24.76 -12.44 -13.08
C ASN A 464 -25.09 -13.54 -14.10
N LEU A 465 -24.24 -13.80 -15.11
CA LEU A 465 -24.33 -15.01 -15.93
C LEU A 465 -24.23 -16.29 -15.08
N THR A 466 -23.51 -16.19 -13.96
CA THR A 466 -23.51 -17.20 -12.90
C THR A 466 -24.02 -16.55 -11.61
N PRO A 467 -25.33 -16.59 -11.32
CA PRO A 467 -25.94 -15.86 -10.19
C PRO A 467 -25.37 -16.18 -8.80
N ALA A 468 -24.74 -17.35 -8.63
CA ALA A 468 -24.06 -17.72 -7.38
C ALA A 468 -22.83 -16.83 -7.08
N ILE A 469 -22.19 -16.26 -8.10
CA ILE A 469 -21.02 -15.40 -7.95
C ILE A 469 -21.37 -14.10 -7.19
N PRO A 470 -22.30 -13.24 -7.66
CA PRO A 470 -22.61 -12.00 -6.95
C PRO A 470 -23.14 -12.26 -5.53
N ALA A 471 -23.94 -13.32 -5.33
CA ALA A 471 -24.44 -13.69 -4.00
C ALA A 471 -23.32 -14.08 -3.02
N THR A 472 -22.30 -14.81 -3.51
CA THR A 472 -21.15 -15.22 -2.68
C THR A 472 -20.28 -14.02 -2.31
N ILE A 473 -20.04 -13.11 -3.26
CA ILE A 473 -19.27 -11.89 -3.02
C ILE A 473 -19.96 -11.02 -1.96
N GLU A 474 -21.27 -10.85 -2.06
CA GLU A 474 -22.05 -10.08 -1.08
C GLU A 474 -22.02 -10.72 0.32
N ASN A 475 -22.02 -12.06 0.40
CA ASN A 475 -21.89 -12.76 1.67
C ASN A 475 -20.53 -12.48 2.34
N ILE A 476 -19.44 -12.55 1.57
CA ILE A 476 -18.07 -12.38 2.09
C ILE A 476 -17.78 -10.91 2.43
N PHE A 477 -18.10 -9.99 1.51
CA PHE A 477 -17.64 -8.59 1.60
C PHE A 477 -18.75 -7.59 1.95
N GLY A 478 -20.02 -7.96 1.75
CA GLY A 478 -21.14 -7.03 1.79
C GLY A 478 -21.34 -6.29 0.48
N ASP A 479 -21.71 -5.03 0.60
CA ASP A 479 -21.97 -4.15 -0.53
C ASP A 479 -20.76 -4.10 -1.49
N PHE A 480 -20.96 -4.40 -2.78
CA PHE A 480 -19.92 -4.33 -3.81
C PHE A 480 -20.35 -3.59 -5.09
N ILE A 481 -19.36 -3.15 -5.89
CA ILE A 481 -19.57 -2.61 -7.24
C ILE A 481 -18.85 -3.47 -8.29
N PRO A 482 -19.52 -3.90 -9.37
CA PRO A 482 -18.84 -4.58 -10.48
C PRO A 482 -18.33 -3.58 -11.53
N LEU A 483 -17.09 -3.78 -11.96
CA LEU A 483 -16.42 -2.97 -12.97
C LEU A 483 -15.57 -3.88 -13.85
N ALA A 484 -15.77 -3.84 -15.17
CA ALA A 484 -14.87 -4.54 -16.08
C ALA A 484 -13.64 -3.69 -16.42
N VAL A 485 -12.50 -4.33 -16.62
CA VAL A 485 -11.25 -3.64 -16.95
C VAL A 485 -10.42 -4.51 -17.89
N ALA A 486 -9.75 -3.87 -18.85
CA ALA A 486 -8.77 -4.52 -19.71
C ALA A 486 -7.45 -3.76 -19.63
N SER A 487 -6.38 -4.40 -19.14
CA SER A 487 -5.07 -3.77 -19.01
C SER A 487 -4.36 -3.60 -20.34
N TYR A 488 -4.36 -4.66 -21.17
CA TYR A 488 -3.70 -4.65 -22.48
C TYR A 488 -4.67 -4.38 -23.61
N GLY A 489 -5.93 -4.84 -23.51
CA GLY A 489 -6.91 -4.74 -24.59
C GLY A 489 -6.57 -5.61 -25.80
N PHE A 490 -5.82 -6.69 -25.56
CA PHE A 490 -5.50 -7.79 -26.47
C PHE A 490 -4.84 -8.93 -25.70
N SER A 491 -4.80 -10.11 -26.32
CA SER A 491 -4.10 -11.28 -25.76
C SER A 491 -2.58 -11.13 -25.86
N VAL A 492 -1.92 -10.83 -24.74
CA VAL A 492 -0.45 -10.73 -24.64
C VAL A 492 0.28 -12.07 -24.80
N ASP A 493 -0.44 -13.19 -24.70
CA ASP A 493 0.10 -14.54 -24.88
C ASP A 493 0.24 -14.92 -26.36
N ASN A 494 -0.40 -14.17 -27.27
CA ASN A 494 -0.30 -14.38 -28.71
C ASN A 494 -0.18 -13.05 -29.47
N PRO A 495 0.99 -12.39 -29.44
CA PRO A 495 1.22 -11.09 -30.11
C PRO A 495 1.00 -11.13 -31.63
N LEU A 496 1.06 -12.32 -32.24
CA LEU A 496 0.88 -12.56 -33.67
C LEU A 496 -0.58 -12.83 -34.08
N ALA A 497 -1.50 -13.01 -33.12
CA ALA A 497 -2.92 -13.19 -33.41
C ALA A 497 -3.58 -11.91 -33.94
N ASP A 498 -3.09 -10.75 -33.51
CA ASP A 498 -3.64 -9.45 -33.89
C ASP A 498 -2.84 -8.86 -35.07
N LYS A 499 -2.95 -9.51 -36.24
CA LYS A 499 -2.20 -9.21 -37.49
C LYS A 499 -2.37 -7.78 -38.04
N THR A 500 -3.25 -6.98 -37.45
CA THR A 500 -3.62 -5.63 -37.89
C THR A 500 -2.90 -4.52 -37.13
N ARG A 501 -2.15 -4.82 -36.05
CA ARG A 501 -1.51 -3.79 -35.23
C ARG A 501 -0.08 -3.47 -35.67
N SER A 502 0.18 -2.18 -35.86
CA SER A 502 1.52 -1.64 -36.17
C SER A 502 2.36 -1.37 -34.91
N SER A 503 1.79 -1.41 -33.71
CA SER A 503 2.47 -1.19 -32.44
C SER A 503 2.03 -2.19 -31.36
N ASN A 504 2.98 -2.71 -30.59
CA ASN A 504 2.72 -3.60 -29.44
C ASN A 504 2.17 -2.87 -28.20
N LEU A 505 1.77 -1.60 -28.31
CA LEU A 505 1.37 -0.78 -27.16
C LEU A 505 0.02 -1.27 -26.57
N PRO A 506 -0.14 -1.24 -25.23
CA PRO A 506 -1.42 -1.47 -24.57
C PRO A 506 -2.52 -0.53 -25.07
N ILE A 507 -3.75 -1.05 -25.19
CA ILE A 507 -4.98 -0.27 -25.39
C ILE A 507 -5.90 -0.55 -24.20
N PRO A 508 -5.63 0.08 -23.04
CA PRO A 508 -6.40 -0.16 -21.85
C PRO A 508 -7.87 0.24 -22.02
N SER A 509 -8.72 -0.34 -21.18
CA SER A 509 -10.15 -0.03 -21.13
C SER A 509 -10.61 0.13 -19.70
N MET A 510 -11.13 1.32 -19.39
CA MET A 510 -11.85 1.65 -18.14
C MET A 510 -11.05 1.41 -16.85
N ILE A 511 -9.72 1.48 -16.97
CA ILE A 511 -8.77 1.13 -15.91
C ILE A 511 -8.88 2.03 -14.68
N GLU A 512 -9.28 3.29 -14.85
CA GLU A 512 -9.40 4.26 -13.77
C GLU A 512 -10.68 4.06 -12.94
N GLY A 513 -11.66 3.33 -13.47
CA GLY A 513 -12.98 3.16 -12.88
C GLY A 513 -12.95 2.70 -11.42
N PRO A 514 -12.27 1.60 -11.06
CA PRO A 514 -12.22 1.15 -9.68
C PRO A 514 -11.55 2.15 -8.75
N PHE A 515 -10.54 2.89 -9.22
CA PHE A 515 -9.89 3.93 -8.41
C PHE A 515 -10.77 5.16 -8.21
N LEU A 516 -11.42 5.66 -9.27
CA LEU A 516 -12.38 6.77 -9.17
C LEU A 516 -13.55 6.43 -8.26
N TRP A 517 -14.03 5.18 -8.32
CA TRP A 517 -15.01 4.66 -7.38
C TRP A 517 -14.49 4.66 -5.95
N THR A 518 -13.27 4.16 -5.69
CA THR A 518 -12.65 4.18 -4.36
C THR A 518 -12.62 5.59 -3.78
N LEU A 519 -12.21 6.58 -4.57
CA LEU A 519 -12.20 7.98 -4.16
C LEU A 519 -13.60 8.49 -3.79
N ALA A 520 -14.61 8.13 -4.59
CA ALA A 520 -15.99 8.51 -4.36
C ALA A 520 -16.59 7.83 -3.11
N ALA A 521 -16.39 6.52 -2.96
CA ALA A 521 -16.88 5.72 -1.84
C ALA A 521 -16.28 6.16 -0.50
N LEU A 522 -15.03 6.62 -0.51
CA LEU A 522 -14.35 7.20 0.65
C LEU A 522 -14.69 8.68 0.90
N GLY A 523 -15.50 9.31 0.03
CA GLY A 523 -15.87 10.72 0.13
C GLY A 523 -14.72 11.69 -0.13
N ILE A 524 -13.70 11.25 -0.87
CA ILE A 524 -12.54 12.07 -1.25
C ILE A 524 -12.87 12.99 -2.41
N ILE A 525 -13.68 12.52 -3.37
CA ILE A 525 -14.21 13.33 -4.47
C ILE A 525 -15.73 13.48 -4.35
N PRO A 526 -16.30 14.63 -4.74
CA PRO A 526 -17.73 14.82 -4.74
C PRO A 526 -18.41 14.00 -5.84
N VAL A 527 -19.58 13.45 -5.53
CA VAL A 527 -20.37 12.61 -6.44
C VAL A 527 -21.66 13.32 -6.78
N TYR A 528 -21.98 13.41 -8.06
CA TYR A 528 -23.23 13.94 -8.57
C TYR A 528 -24.03 12.82 -9.24
N LYS A 529 -25.34 12.83 -9.03
CA LYS A 529 -26.30 11.99 -9.74
C LYS A 529 -27.35 12.86 -10.40
N GLU A 530 -27.95 12.33 -11.45
CA GLU A 530 -29.07 13.00 -12.11
C GLU A 530 -30.36 12.84 -11.29
N GLU A 531 -31.06 13.95 -11.06
CA GLU A 531 -32.39 13.96 -10.47
C GLU A 531 -33.32 14.92 -11.21
N LEU A 532 -34.60 14.57 -11.28
CA LEU A 532 -35.65 15.49 -11.71
C LEU A 532 -35.96 16.45 -10.57
N VAL A 533 -35.49 17.69 -10.70
CA VAL A 533 -35.71 18.75 -9.73
C VAL A 533 -36.91 19.58 -10.16
N THR A 534 -37.82 19.82 -9.22
CA THR A 534 -38.97 20.70 -9.45
C THR A 534 -38.56 22.14 -9.22
N ARG A 535 -38.65 22.97 -10.27
CA ARG A 535 -38.33 24.40 -10.24
C ARG A 535 -39.60 25.21 -10.43
N GLN A 536 -39.57 26.44 -9.89
CA GLN A 536 -40.58 27.45 -10.18
C GLN A 536 -39.92 28.59 -10.93
N ARG A 537 -40.51 29.00 -12.05
CA ARG A 537 -40.14 30.26 -12.72
C ARG A 537 -41.29 31.24 -12.69
N LYS A 538 -40.97 32.51 -12.49
CA LYS A 538 -41.93 33.61 -12.62
C LYS A 538 -42.08 33.99 -14.09
N LYS A 539 -43.31 33.99 -14.59
CA LYS A 539 -43.70 34.49 -15.92
C LYS A 539 -44.44 35.83 -15.76
N MET A 540 -44.57 36.58 -16.87
CA MET A 540 -45.27 37.87 -16.94
C MET A 540 -44.93 38.83 -15.80
N PHE A 541 -43.70 39.34 -15.76
CA PHE A 541 -43.26 40.35 -14.77
C PHE A 541 -43.54 39.97 -13.29
N GLY A 542 -43.60 38.68 -12.97
CA GLY A 542 -43.79 38.21 -11.58
C GLY A 542 -45.24 37.91 -11.17
N LEU A 543 -46.22 38.06 -12.07
CA LEU A 543 -47.65 37.86 -11.79
C LEU A 543 -48.09 36.39 -11.84
N MET A 544 -47.31 35.50 -12.44
CA MET A 544 -47.60 34.06 -12.49
C MET A 544 -46.37 33.22 -12.14
N SER A 545 -46.57 32.13 -11.42
CA SER A 545 -45.55 31.09 -11.17
C SER A 545 -45.90 29.82 -11.94
N GLU A 546 -44.95 29.31 -12.71
CA GLU A 546 -45.05 28.02 -13.38
C GLU A 546 -44.08 27.03 -12.73
N THR A 547 -44.61 25.90 -12.31
CA THR A 547 -43.82 24.75 -11.82
C THR A 547 -43.43 23.89 -13.01
N TYR A 548 -42.14 23.59 -13.16
CA TYR A 548 -41.63 22.69 -14.20
C TYR A 548 -40.57 21.76 -13.62
N GLN A 549 -40.41 20.58 -14.22
CA GLN A 549 -39.34 19.66 -13.84
C GLN A 549 -38.15 19.86 -14.78
N GLN A 550 -36.96 19.87 -14.21
CA GLN A 550 -35.70 19.97 -14.93
C GLN A 550 -34.76 18.89 -14.43
N LEU A 551 -34.11 18.19 -15.37
CA LEU A 551 -33.05 17.25 -15.03
C LEU A 551 -31.81 18.04 -14.64
N GLU A 552 -31.30 17.82 -13.43
CA GLU A 552 -30.12 18.49 -12.89
C GLU A 552 -29.15 17.45 -12.31
N ASN A 553 -27.86 17.78 -12.29
CA ASN A 553 -26.87 17.03 -11.52
C ASN A 553 -26.91 17.52 -10.07
N VAL A 554 -27.32 16.66 -9.15
CA VAL A 554 -27.44 16.96 -7.72
C VAL A 554 -26.31 16.27 -6.97
N LEU A 555 -25.66 17.00 -6.06
CA LEU A 555 -24.63 16.46 -5.19
C LEU A 555 -25.23 15.38 -4.29
N VAL A 556 -24.62 14.20 -4.29
CA VAL A 556 -25.04 13.06 -3.49
C VAL A 556 -24.50 13.22 -2.08
N SER A 557 -25.37 13.04 -1.09
CA SER A 557 -24.96 13.03 0.32
C SER A 557 -24.02 11.85 0.60
N SER A 558 -23.10 11.97 1.55
CA SER A 558 -22.18 10.88 1.89
C SER A 558 -22.90 9.60 2.37
N GLN A 559 -24.11 9.74 2.94
CA GLN A 559 -24.93 8.59 3.34
C GLN A 559 -25.57 7.88 2.14
N ASP A 560 -25.87 8.62 1.07
CA ASP A 560 -26.50 8.09 -0.14
C ASP A 560 -25.48 7.59 -1.17
N ILE A 561 -24.21 8.01 -1.07
CA ILE A 561 -23.09 7.40 -1.84
C ILE A 561 -23.10 5.88 -1.65
N LYS A 562 -23.32 5.41 -0.41
CA LYS A 562 -23.43 3.98 -0.09
C LYS A 562 -24.68 3.28 -0.63
N LYS A 563 -25.67 4.03 -1.15
CA LYS A 563 -26.88 3.46 -1.74
C LYS A 563 -26.82 3.44 -3.26
N ILE A 564 -26.00 4.29 -3.87
CA ILE A 564 -25.90 4.41 -5.34
C ILE A 564 -24.81 3.52 -5.92
N PHE A 565 -23.71 3.26 -5.21
CA PHE A 565 -22.61 2.49 -5.78
C PHE A 565 -22.72 0.99 -5.63
N TYR A 566 -23.72 0.52 -4.89
CA TYR A 566 -23.80 -0.86 -4.46
C TYR A 566 -25.08 -1.47 -4.99
N TYR A 567 -24.93 -2.57 -5.74
CA TYR A 567 -26.06 -3.23 -6.38
C TYR A 567 -26.83 -4.02 -5.31
N PRO A 568 -28.10 -3.69 -5.01
CA PRO A 568 -28.87 -4.47 -4.05
C PRO A 568 -29.15 -5.85 -4.64
N SER A 569 -29.03 -6.89 -3.81
CA SER A 569 -29.49 -8.23 -4.17
C SER A 569 -30.95 -8.13 -4.63
N GLN A 570 -31.20 -8.48 -5.90
CA GLN A 570 -32.55 -8.76 -6.35
C GLN A 570 -32.96 -10.21 -6.03
N VAL A 571 -32.25 -10.87 -5.11
CA VAL A 571 -32.61 -12.20 -4.63
C VAL A 571 -33.43 -12.03 -3.35
N GLY A 572 -34.66 -11.53 -3.50
CA GLY A 572 -35.62 -11.45 -2.38
C GLY A 572 -36.68 -10.34 -2.40
N ARG A 573 -37.12 -9.84 -3.57
CA ARG A 573 -38.38 -9.07 -3.67
C ARG A 573 -39.29 -9.61 -4.75
#